data_AF-A0AA88XXD9-F1
#
_entry.id   AF-A0AA88XXD9-F1
#
_cell.length_a   1.000
_cell.length_b   1.000
_cell.length_c   1.000
_cell.angle_alpha   90.00
_cell.angle_beta   90.00
_cell.angle_gamma   90.00
#
_symmetry.space_group_name_H-M   'P 1'
#
loop_
_entity.id
_entity.type
_entity.pdbx_description
1 polymer ?
#
loop_
_entity_poly.entity_id
_entity_poly.type
_entity_poly.pdbx_seq_one_letter_code
_entity_poly.pdbx_strand_id
1 'polypeptide(L)'
;SNTSVILGNDAILQCNVLYQEDDTQVFWRKVQDGSDLLSLNNRSLTTRKYKIEGTYHLIVKDAALADEGDYECDTGEESVRVSLTVLVMMQNMTVSWGVPIPFDVGKPVNMTCKSINSRPAASLRWYRGAHDITHLTTSLQTTTRANGYGDTVSTIGSVAVSEDVPFRCVADLPDHEAVRTEFLFPPVISTFSFTRIIAIIFIYFSLSC
;
A
#
# COMPACT_ATOMS: atom_id res chain seq x y z
N SER A 1 -21.97 2.30 -4.40
CA SER A 1 -20.89 1.92 -3.45
C SER A 1 -19.64 1.62 -4.25
N ASN A 2 -18.45 1.88 -3.71
CA ASN A 2 -17.20 1.53 -4.39
C ASN A 2 -16.51 0.42 -3.60
N THR A 3 -16.01 -0.59 -4.29
CA THR A 3 -15.26 -1.70 -3.70
C THR A 3 -13.98 -1.85 -4.48
N SER A 4 -12.88 -2.05 -3.76
CA SER A 4 -11.63 -2.45 -4.39
C SER A 4 -11.13 -3.74 -3.77
N VAL A 5 -10.31 -4.43 -4.56
CA VAL A 5 -9.75 -5.73 -4.19
C VAL A 5 -8.37 -5.86 -4.81
N ILE A 6 -7.45 -6.53 -4.12
CA ILE A 6 -6.16 -6.88 -4.70
C ILE A 6 -6.32 -8.02 -5.69
N LEU A 7 -5.63 -7.95 -6.82
CA LEU A 7 -5.58 -8.99 -7.83
C LEU A 7 -5.35 -10.37 -7.20
N GLY A 8 -6.22 -11.32 -7.52
CA GLY A 8 -6.19 -12.70 -7.01
C GLY A 8 -6.94 -12.91 -5.69
N ASN A 9 -7.35 -11.85 -4.98
CA ASN A 9 -8.20 -12.00 -3.79
C ASN A 9 -9.68 -12.04 -4.16
N ASP A 10 -10.51 -12.53 -3.25
CA ASP A 10 -11.96 -12.49 -3.39
C ASP A 10 -12.50 -11.09 -3.05
N ALA A 11 -13.38 -10.57 -3.90
CA ALA A 11 -14.07 -9.29 -3.67
C ALA A 11 -15.49 -9.54 -3.16
N ILE A 12 -15.96 -8.72 -2.22
CA ILE A 12 -17.31 -8.78 -1.67
C ILE A 12 -18.07 -7.53 -2.08
N LEU A 13 -19.06 -7.68 -2.95
CA LEU A 13 -19.96 -6.60 -3.35
C LEU A 13 -21.22 -6.67 -2.49
N GLN A 14 -21.42 -5.64 -1.66
CA GLN A 14 -22.54 -5.57 -0.75
C GLN A 14 -23.83 -5.19 -1.49
N CYS A 15 -24.88 -5.98 -1.30
CA CYS A 15 -26.24 -5.62 -1.69
C CYS A 15 -26.94 -5.03 -0.46
N ASN A 16 -27.10 -3.70 -0.45
CA ASN A 16 -27.70 -2.95 0.66
C ASN A 16 -29.04 -2.35 0.23
N VAL A 17 -29.94 -3.19 -0.27
CA VAL A 17 -31.33 -2.84 -0.58
C VAL A 17 -32.17 -2.85 0.69
N LEU A 18 -33.09 -1.91 0.82
CA LEU A 18 -33.94 -1.74 2.01
C LEU A 18 -35.28 -2.45 1.86
N TYR A 19 -35.79 -2.56 0.62
CA TYR A 19 -37.05 -3.23 0.33
C TYR A 19 -36.82 -4.69 -0.06
N GLN A 20 -37.31 -5.59 0.78
CA GLN A 20 -37.31 -7.03 0.50
C GLN A 20 -38.54 -7.67 1.17
N GLU A 21 -39.51 -8.08 0.35
CA GLU A 21 -40.62 -8.95 0.77
C GLU A 21 -40.22 -10.43 0.61
N ASP A 22 -41.02 -11.34 1.17
CA ASP A 22 -40.70 -12.78 1.21
C ASP A 22 -40.52 -13.41 -0.19
N ASP A 23 -41.18 -12.86 -1.21
CA ASP A 23 -41.13 -13.33 -2.61
C ASP A 23 -40.26 -12.47 -3.54
N THR A 24 -39.55 -11.46 -3.01
CA THR A 24 -38.72 -10.56 -3.83
C THR A 24 -37.55 -11.32 -4.45
N GLN A 25 -37.44 -11.23 -5.78
CA GLN A 25 -36.31 -11.81 -6.51
C GLN A 25 -35.13 -10.84 -6.51
N VAL A 26 -33.99 -11.27 -5.98
CA VAL A 26 -32.76 -10.49 -5.97
C VAL A 26 -31.83 -11.03 -7.04
N PHE A 27 -31.36 -10.18 -7.95
CA PHE A 27 -30.38 -10.61 -8.95
C PHE A 27 -29.18 -9.69 -9.01
N TRP A 28 -28.05 -10.27 -9.40
CA TRP A 28 -26.84 -9.52 -9.72
C TRP A 28 -26.57 -9.57 -11.22
N ARG A 29 -26.16 -8.43 -11.78
CA ARG A 29 -25.66 -8.33 -13.15
C ARG A 29 -24.43 -7.43 -13.23
N LYS A 30 -23.58 -7.66 -14.24
CA LYS A 30 -22.52 -6.73 -14.62
C LYS A 30 -23.09 -5.72 -15.62
N VAL A 31 -22.95 -4.42 -15.34
CA VAL A 31 -23.56 -3.33 -16.11
C VAL A 31 -22.91 -3.16 -17.49
N GLN A 32 -21.59 -3.38 -17.59
CA GLN A 32 -20.83 -3.14 -18.83
C GLN A 32 -21.15 -4.13 -19.97
N ASP A 33 -21.50 -5.38 -19.66
CA ASP A 33 -21.77 -6.41 -20.69
C ASP A 33 -23.27 -6.60 -20.99
N GLY A 34 -24.14 -5.85 -20.30
CA GLY A 34 -25.55 -5.65 -20.66
C GLY A 34 -26.45 -6.88 -20.78
N SER A 35 -26.04 -8.11 -20.43
CA SER A 35 -26.87 -9.29 -20.70
C SER A 35 -26.75 -10.49 -19.75
N ASP A 36 -25.61 -10.72 -19.10
CA ASP A 36 -25.45 -11.92 -18.26
C ASP A 36 -25.85 -11.68 -16.80
N LEU A 37 -26.94 -12.32 -16.40
CA LEU A 37 -27.28 -12.52 -15.00
C LEU A 37 -26.18 -13.36 -14.34
N LEU A 38 -25.61 -12.85 -13.25
CA LEU A 38 -24.56 -13.53 -12.48
C LEU A 38 -25.16 -14.45 -11.42
N SER A 39 -26.28 -14.02 -10.83
CA SER A 39 -27.01 -14.78 -9.82
C SER A 39 -28.50 -14.44 -9.83
N LEU A 40 -29.27 -15.37 -9.27
CA LEU A 40 -30.66 -15.18 -8.88
C LEU A 40 -30.84 -15.72 -7.46
N ASN A 41 -31.29 -14.87 -6.54
CA ASN A 41 -31.35 -15.10 -5.11
C ASN A 41 -30.02 -15.64 -4.58
N ASN A 42 -30.04 -16.76 -3.86
CA ASN A 42 -28.85 -17.39 -3.28
C ASN A 42 -28.08 -18.28 -4.25
N ARG A 43 -28.46 -18.29 -5.54
CA ARG A 43 -27.88 -19.17 -6.55
C ARG A 43 -27.09 -18.37 -7.58
N SER A 44 -25.79 -18.64 -7.67
CA SER A 44 -24.98 -18.18 -8.79
C SER A 44 -25.27 -19.01 -10.05
N LEU A 45 -25.38 -18.35 -11.19
CA LEU A 45 -25.56 -18.96 -12.51
C LEU A 45 -24.21 -19.41 -13.11
N THR A 46 -23.11 -18.80 -12.66
CA THR A 46 -21.73 -19.08 -13.06
C THR A 46 -20.89 -19.46 -11.83
N THR A 47 -21.10 -20.69 -11.37
CA THR A 47 -20.66 -21.19 -10.05
C THR A 47 -19.15 -21.17 -9.78
N ARG A 48 -18.32 -21.05 -10.83
CA ARG A 48 -16.86 -20.97 -10.68
C ARG A 48 -16.38 -19.57 -10.33
N LYS A 49 -16.96 -18.53 -10.94
CA LYS A 49 -16.48 -17.16 -10.80
C LYS A 49 -17.19 -16.39 -9.68
N TYR A 50 -18.48 -16.66 -9.48
CA TYR A 50 -19.30 -15.93 -8.53
C TYR A 50 -19.90 -16.85 -7.48
N LYS A 51 -20.11 -16.32 -6.28
CA LYS A 51 -20.83 -16.98 -5.18
C LYS A 51 -21.71 -15.96 -4.48
N ILE A 52 -22.83 -16.40 -3.93
CA ILE A 52 -23.67 -15.57 -3.06
C ILE A 52 -23.45 -15.99 -1.62
N GLU A 53 -23.26 -15.00 -0.74
CA GLU A 53 -23.12 -15.19 0.71
C GLU A 53 -23.94 -14.16 1.49
N GLY A 54 -24.34 -14.52 2.71
CA GLY A 54 -25.11 -13.64 3.60
C GLY A 54 -26.43 -13.17 2.97
N THR A 55 -26.73 -11.88 3.13
CA THR A 55 -27.90 -11.21 2.56
C THR A 55 -27.64 -10.81 1.11
N TYR A 56 -27.53 -11.80 0.22
CA TYR A 56 -27.35 -11.61 -1.23
C TYR A 56 -26.08 -10.85 -1.63
N HIS A 57 -25.02 -10.90 -0.84
CA HIS A 57 -23.74 -10.29 -1.22
C HIS A 57 -23.07 -11.13 -2.30
N LEU A 58 -22.59 -10.47 -3.35
CA LEU A 58 -21.90 -11.12 -4.46
C LEU A 58 -20.40 -11.21 -4.15
N ILE A 59 -19.90 -12.44 -4.06
CA ILE A 59 -18.48 -12.74 -3.98
C ILE A 59 -17.96 -12.96 -5.41
N VAL A 60 -17.01 -12.14 -5.83
CA VAL A 60 -16.24 -12.33 -7.06
C VAL A 60 -14.95 -13.03 -6.68
N LYS A 61 -14.79 -14.31 -7.08
CA LYS A 61 -13.63 -15.13 -6.70
C LYS A 61 -12.41 -14.80 -7.54
N ASP A 62 -11.22 -14.87 -6.95
CA ASP A 62 -9.94 -14.72 -7.64
C ASP A 62 -9.95 -13.51 -8.59
N ALA A 63 -10.11 -12.31 -8.04
CA ALA A 63 -10.35 -11.09 -8.82
C ALA A 63 -9.26 -10.85 -9.87
N ALA A 64 -9.67 -10.58 -11.10
CA ALA A 64 -8.83 -10.28 -12.25
C ALA A 64 -9.20 -8.92 -12.83
N LEU A 65 -8.30 -8.31 -13.60
CA LEU A 65 -8.55 -7.00 -14.23
C LEU A 65 -9.82 -6.98 -15.10
N ALA A 66 -10.17 -8.11 -15.70
CA ALA A 66 -11.38 -8.24 -16.51
C ALA A 66 -12.69 -8.19 -15.69
N ASP A 67 -12.61 -8.38 -14.37
CA ASP A 67 -13.76 -8.28 -13.47
C ASP A 67 -14.07 -6.84 -13.08
N GLU A 68 -13.20 -5.88 -13.40
CA GLU A 68 -13.50 -4.48 -13.15
C GLU A 68 -14.75 -4.03 -13.90
N GLY A 69 -15.43 -3.08 -13.28
CA GLY A 69 -16.63 -2.46 -13.82
C GLY A 69 -17.72 -2.31 -12.77
N ASP A 70 -18.87 -1.86 -13.26
CA ASP A 70 -20.03 -1.65 -12.43
C ASP A 70 -20.88 -2.92 -12.37
N TYR A 71 -21.33 -3.24 -11.18
CA TYR A 71 -22.24 -4.32 -10.86
C TYR A 71 -23.52 -3.73 -10.28
N GLU A 72 -24.64 -4.39 -10.51
CA GLU A 72 -25.93 -3.95 -10.00
C GLU A 72 -26.62 -5.11 -9.30
N CYS A 73 -26.99 -4.88 -8.04
CA CYS A 73 -27.93 -5.70 -7.30
C CYS A 73 -29.32 -5.09 -7.46
N ASP A 74 -30.30 -5.85 -7.91
CA ASP A 74 -31.62 -5.35 -8.23
C ASP A 74 -32.68 -6.32 -7.71
N THR A 75 -33.74 -5.75 -7.13
CA THR A 75 -34.88 -6.45 -6.52
C THR A 75 -36.16 -6.32 -7.36
N GLY A 76 -36.12 -5.52 -8.43
CA GLY A 76 -37.27 -5.07 -9.20
C GLY A 76 -37.88 -3.76 -8.68
N GLU A 77 -37.83 -3.51 -7.37
CA GLU A 77 -38.31 -2.27 -6.75
C GLU A 77 -37.18 -1.28 -6.48
N GLU A 78 -36.06 -1.80 -6.00
CA GLU A 78 -34.85 -1.04 -5.67
C GLU A 78 -33.63 -1.70 -6.31
N SER A 79 -32.69 -0.86 -6.76
CA SER A 79 -31.40 -1.30 -7.25
C SER A 79 -30.25 -0.51 -6.63
N VAL A 80 -29.13 -1.21 -6.40
CA VAL A 80 -27.89 -0.64 -5.88
C VAL A 80 -26.77 -0.96 -6.85
N ARG A 81 -26.04 0.08 -7.26
CA ARG A 81 -24.83 -0.04 -8.07
C ARG A 81 -23.57 -0.07 -7.22
N VAL A 82 -22.68 -1.01 -7.54
CA VAL A 82 -21.38 -1.19 -6.90
C VAL A 82 -20.28 -1.22 -7.97
N SER A 83 -19.34 -0.28 -7.88
CA SER A 83 -18.18 -0.24 -8.78
C SER A 83 -17.05 -1.07 -8.19
N LEU A 84 -16.57 -2.08 -8.93
CA LEU A 84 -15.42 -2.92 -8.56
C LEU A 84 -14.16 -2.43 -9.26
N THR A 85 -13.13 -2.11 -8.48
CA THR A 85 -11.78 -1.78 -8.96
C THR A 85 -10.77 -2.83 -8.49
N VAL A 86 -9.93 -3.31 -9.40
CA VAL A 86 -8.90 -4.33 -9.10
C VAL A 86 -7.54 -3.66 -9.03
N LEU A 87 -6.96 -3.77 -7.85
CA LEU A 87 -5.69 -3.19 -7.47
C LEU A 87 -4.55 -4.16 -7.72
N VAL A 88 -3.40 -3.65 -8.15
CA VAL A 88 -2.19 -4.45 -8.35
C VAL A 88 -1.07 -3.87 -7.52
N MET A 89 -0.52 -4.70 -6.63
CA MET A 89 0.64 -4.32 -5.82
C MET A 89 1.84 -3.98 -6.70
N MET A 90 2.73 -3.12 -6.20
CA MET A 90 3.98 -2.84 -6.89
C MET A 90 4.79 -4.12 -7.07
N GLN A 91 5.37 -4.28 -8.25
CA GLN A 91 6.21 -5.44 -8.55
C GLN A 91 7.59 -5.32 -7.93
N ASN A 92 8.09 -4.09 -7.79
CA ASN A 92 9.39 -3.82 -7.21
C ASN A 92 9.41 -2.46 -6.50
N MET A 93 10.21 -2.38 -5.44
CA MET A 93 10.48 -1.16 -4.69
C MET A 93 11.97 -1.09 -4.36
N THR A 94 12.61 0.02 -4.71
CA THR A 94 14.05 0.22 -4.49
C THR A 94 14.31 1.55 -3.81
N VAL A 95 15.26 1.56 -2.88
CA VAL A 95 15.83 2.79 -2.30
C VAL A 95 17.29 2.89 -2.70
N SER A 96 17.70 4.05 -3.20
CA SER A 96 19.08 4.37 -3.56
C SER A 96 19.50 5.70 -2.94
N TRP A 97 20.81 5.93 -2.87
CA TRP A 97 21.40 7.12 -2.27
C TRP A 97 22.67 7.52 -3.02
N GLY A 98 22.98 8.82 -3.00
CA GLY A 98 24.04 9.39 -3.84
C GLY A 98 25.44 9.41 -3.23
N VAL A 99 25.64 8.86 -2.04
CA VAL A 99 26.90 8.93 -1.28
C VAL A 99 27.36 7.54 -0.82
N PRO A 100 28.66 7.30 -0.57
CA PRO A 100 29.10 6.06 0.04
C PRO A 100 28.48 5.84 1.41
N ILE A 101 28.37 4.58 1.81
CA ILE A 101 27.94 4.16 3.15
C ILE A 101 29.14 3.59 3.91
N PRO A 102 29.32 3.86 5.23
CA PRO A 102 28.48 4.65 6.13
C PRO A 102 28.36 6.14 5.80
N PHE A 103 27.27 6.77 6.20
CA PHE A 103 27.06 8.21 6.02
C PHE A 103 27.89 9.00 7.04
N ASP A 104 28.52 10.08 6.58
CA ASP A 104 29.24 11.01 7.44
C ASP A 104 28.27 11.90 8.23
N VAL A 105 28.35 11.85 9.56
CA VAL A 105 27.50 12.66 10.44
C VAL A 105 27.63 14.15 10.12
N GLY A 106 26.49 14.84 10.04
CA GLY A 106 26.41 16.25 9.70
C GLY A 106 26.54 16.55 8.21
N LYS A 107 26.73 15.53 7.35
CA LYS A 107 26.72 15.71 5.90
C LYS A 107 25.31 15.51 5.32
N PRO A 108 24.95 16.26 4.26
CA PRO A 108 23.69 16.06 3.57
C PRO A 108 23.68 14.71 2.84
N VAL A 109 22.53 14.04 2.87
CA VAL A 109 22.27 12.79 2.17
C VAL A 109 20.97 12.90 1.39
N ASN A 110 21.02 12.50 0.12
CA ASN A 110 19.84 12.37 -0.72
C ASN A 110 19.48 10.89 -0.84
N MET A 111 18.23 10.56 -0.53
CA MET A 111 17.69 9.22 -0.66
C MET A 111 16.54 9.27 -1.66
N THR A 112 16.57 8.36 -2.62
CA THR A 112 15.56 8.23 -3.66
C THR A 112 14.89 6.88 -3.54
N CYS A 113 13.57 6.88 -3.46
CA CYS A 113 12.74 5.70 -3.42
C CYS A 113 11.95 5.61 -4.71
N LYS A 114 11.88 4.41 -5.28
CA LYS A 114 11.18 4.12 -6.53
C LYS A 114 10.27 2.92 -6.34
N SER A 115 8.97 3.12 -6.56
CA SER A 115 7.96 2.07 -6.69
C SER A 115 7.65 1.84 -8.17
N ILE A 116 7.54 0.58 -8.58
CA ILE A 116 7.45 0.18 -9.98
C ILE A 116 6.22 -0.71 -10.22
N ASN A 117 5.46 -0.36 -11.25
CA ASN A 117 4.44 -1.17 -11.89
C ASN A 117 3.29 -1.58 -10.95
N SER A 118 2.82 -0.66 -10.12
CA SER A 118 1.59 -0.84 -9.34
C SER A 118 0.37 -0.31 -10.10
N ARG A 119 -0.83 -0.74 -9.70
CA ARG A 119 -2.10 -0.23 -10.25
C ARG A 119 -3.08 0.12 -9.12
N PRO A 120 -3.42 1.41 -8.93
CA PRO A 120 -2.81 2.58 -9.59
C PRO A 120 -1.36 2.80 -9.14
N ALA A 121 -0.70 3.84 -9.67
CA ALA A 121 0.64 4.24 -9.21
C ALA A 121 0.63 4.50 -7.69
N ALA A 122 1.56 3.89 -6.97
CA ALA A 122 1.61 3.95 -5.52
C ALA A 122 1.98 5.36 -5.02
N SER A 123 1.43 5.78 -3.90
CA SER A 123 1.91 6.95 -3.16
C SER A 123 3.15 6.56 -2.35
N LEU A 124 4.13 7.46 -2.22
CA LEU A 124 5.35 7.24 -1.45
C LEU A 124 5.40 8.15 -0.23
N ARG A 125 5.67 7.57 0.94
CA ARG A 125 5.88 8.27 2.21
C ARG A 125 7.24 7.91 2.79
N TRP A 126 7.81 8.84 3.56
CA TRP A 126 9.11 8.67 4.18
C TRP A 126 9.01 8.78 5.69
N TYR A 127 9.71 7.86 6.37
CA TYR A 127 9.79 7.81 7.81
C TYR A 127 11.23 7.70 8.27
N ARG A 128 11.52 8.27 9.44
CA ARG A 128 12.73 8.00 10.20
C ARG A 128 12.31 7.45 11.56
N GLY A 129 12.50 6.14 11.76
CA GLY A 129 11.88 5.43 12.87
C GLY A 129 10.35 5.51 12.79
N ALA A 130 9.72 6.18 13.76
CA ALA A 130 8.28 6.43 13.80
C ALA A 130 7.86 7.80 13.23
N HIS A 131 8.81 8.71 12.98
CA HIS A 131 8.50 10.07 12.57
C HIS A 131 8.28 10.17 11.06
N ASP A 132 7.18 10.80 10.65
CA ASP A 132 6.92 11.13 9.26
C ASP A 132 7.81 12.30 8.81
N ILE A 133 8.63 12.05 7.81
CA ILE A 133 9.54 13.02 7.21
C ILE A 133 9.22 13.26 5.73
N THR A 134 8.02 12.89 5.28
CA THR A 134 7.58 13.05 3.88
C THR A 134 7.63 14.51 3.43
N HIS A 135 7.48 15.46 4.36
CA HIS A 135 7.62 16.90 4.11
C HIS A 135 9.02 17.33 3.63
N LEU A 136 10.06 16.49 3.80
CA LEU A 136 11.42 16.72 3.29
C LEU A 136 11.59 16.32 1.81
N THR A 137 10.50 15.96 1.13
CA THR A 137 10.53 15.58 -0.29
C THR A 137 10.99 16.75 -1.13
N THR A 138 12.10 16.57 -1.84
CA THR A 138 12.68 17.54 -2.78
C THR A 138 12.23 17.29 -4.22
N SER A 139 11.85 16.05 -4.55
CA SER A 139 11.33 15.68 -5.87
C SER A 139 10.32 14.55 -5.74
N LEU A 140 9.18 14.69 -6.42
CA LEU A 140 8.15 13.66 -6.56
C LEU A 140 7.73 13.56 -8.02
N GLN A 141 7.82 12.37 -8.59
CA GLN A 141 7.43 12.10 -9.96
C GLN A 141 6.55 10.85 -9.99
N THR A 142 5.35 10.99 -10.53
CA THR A 142 4.40 9.88 -10.72
C THR A 142 4.12 9.74 -12.20
N THR A 143 4.32 8.55 -12.75
CA THR A 143 4.03 8.22 -14.14
C THR A 143 2.93 7.18 -14.19
N THR A 144 1.81 7.50 -14.83
CA THR A 144 0.70 6.57 -15.03
C THR A 144 0.54 6.27 -16.51
N ARG A 145 0.46 4.99 -16.86
CA ARG A 145 0.29 4.47 -18.21
C ARG A 145 -1.20 4.33 -18.53
N ALA A 146 -1.55 4.22 -19.81
CA ALA A 146 -2.95 4.15 -20.27
C ALA A 146 -3.73 2.94 -19.69
N ASN A 147 -3.05 1.86 -19.32
CA ASN A 147 -3.66 0.69 -18.68
C ASN A 147 -3.84 0.83 -17.14
N GLY A 148 -3.57 2.02 -16.60
CA GLY A 148 -3.68 2.34 -15.17
C GLY A 148 -2.48 1.95 -14.32
N TYR A 149 -1.52 1.19 -14.87
CA TYR A 149 -0.27 0.89 -14.15
C TYR A 149 0.63 2.12 -14.09
N GLY A 150 1.41 2.25 -13.02
CA GLY A 150 2.32 3.36 -12.91
C GLY A 150 3.50 3.13 -11.96
N ASP A 151 4.42 4.08 -12.05
CA ASP A 151 5.65 4.14 -11.29
C ASP A 151 5.70 5.46 -10.51
N THR A 152 6.23 5.44 -9.30
CA THR A 152 6.40 6.64 -8.48
C THR A 152 7.82 6.71 -7.97
N VAL A 153 8.45 7.88 -8.11
CA VAL A 153 9.79 8.19 -7.62
C VAL A 153 9.70 9.37 -6.68
N SER A 154 10.20 9.21 -5.45
CA SER A 154 10.28 10.27 -4.45
C SER A 154 11.72 10.39 -3.97
N THR A 155 12.22 11.61 -3.85
CA THR A 155 13.55 11.91 -3.32
C THR A 155 13.40 12.85 -2.13
N ILE A 156 14.06 12.52 -1.03
CA ILE A 156 14.21 13.40 0.14
C ILE A 156 15.65 13.84 0.30
N GLY A 157 15.82 15.06 0.80
CA GLY A 157 17.11 15.55 1.31
C GLY A 157 17.08 15.57 2.83
N SER A 158 18.07 14.96 3.47
CA SER A 158 18.22 14.99 4.93
C SER A 158 19.68 15.18 5.32
N VAL A 159 19.95 15.30 6.61
CA VAL A 159 21.31 15.34 7.16
C VAL A 159 21.53 14.03 7.91
N ALA A 160 22.65 13.36 7.68
CA ALA A 160 23.00 12.18 8.44
C ALA A 160 23.24 12.57 9.90
N VAL A 161 22.48 11.96 10.81
CA VAL A 161 22.59 12.18 12.26
C VAL A 161 23.11 10.90 12.89
N SER A 162 23.90 11.01 13.96
CA SER A 162 24.53 9.89 14.66
C SER A 162 23.57 8.98 15.46
N GLU A 163 22.28 9.00 15.14
CA GLU A 163 21.29 8.14 15.78
C GLU A 163 21.06 6.92 14.88
N ASP A 164 21.15 5.71 15.43
CA ASP A 164 20.93 4.42 14.76
C ASP A 164 19.44 4.20 14.38
N VAL A 165 18.76 5.25 13.91
CA VAL A 165 17.35 5.25 13.52
C VAL A 165 17.26 5.06 12.01
N PRO A 166 16.71 3.94 11.53
CA PRO A 166 16.64 3.63 10.11
C PRO A 166 15.69 4.58 9.37
N PHE A 167 16.00 4.83 8.11
CA PHE A 167 15.06 5.42 7.17
C PHE A 167 14.16 4.34 6.59
N ARG A 168 12.89 4.68 6.39
CA ARG A 168 11.90 3.80 5.79
C ARG A 168 11.16 4.56 4.71
N CYS A 169 11.17 4.03 3.49
CA CYS A 169 10.23 4.44 2.46
C CYS A 169 9.05 3.47 2.50
N VAL A 170 7.84 4.01 2.44
CA VAL A 170 6.58 3.25 2.42
C VAL A 170 5.87 3.55 1.11
N ALA A 171 5.48 2.50 0.39
CA ALA A 171 4.66 2.59 -0.81
C ALA A 171 3.26 2.04 -0.52
N ASP A 172 2.26 2.90 -0.65
CA ASP A 172 0.85 2.56 -0.43
C ASP A 172 0.06 2.70 -1.73
N LEU A 173 -0.85 1.76 -1.98
CA LEU A 173 -1.84 1.96 -3.04
C LEU A 173 -2.83 3.06 -2.59
N PRO A 174 -3.11 4.06 -3.45
CA PRO A 174 -4.10 5.10 -3.19
C PRO A 174 -5.41 4.53 -2.64
N ASP A 175 -5.95 5.18 -1.61
CA ASP A 175 -7.20 4.85 -0.92
C ASP A 175 -7.25 3.45 -0.27
N HIS A 176 -6.13 2.73 -0.23
CA HIS A 176 -6.02 1.37 0.33
C HIS A 176 -4.74 1.18 1.16
N GLU A 177 -4.68 1.88 2.30
CA GLU A 177 -3.56 1.84 3.26
C GLU A 177 -3.25 0.46 3.86
N ALA A 178 -4.14 -0.52 3.69
CA ALA A 178 -3.93 -1.91 4.12
C ALA A 178 -2.89 -2.67 3.29
N VAL A 179 -2.53 -2.14 2.12
CA VAL A 179 -1.60 -2.75 1.16
C VAL A 179 -0.29 -1.99 1.20
N ARG A 180 0.55 -2.36 2.17
CA ARG A 180 1.79 -1.66 2.49
C ARG A 180 3.02 -2.46 2.09
N THR A 181 3.89 -1.87 1.27
CA THR A 181 5.27 -2.35 1.13
C THR A 181 6.21 -1.38 1.83
N GLU A 182 7.01 -1.90 2.76
CA GLU A 182 8.00 -1.14 3.51
C GLU A 182 9.40 -1.57 3.09
N PHE A 183 10.27 -0.60 2.81
CA PHE A 183 11.71 -0.85 2.68
C PHE A 183 12.44 -0.25 3.88
N LEU A 184 13.03 -1.11 4.71
CA LEU A 184 13.85 -0.71 5.85
C LEU A 184 15.30 -0.58 5.39
N PHE A 185 15.86 0.62 5.55
CA PHE A 185 17.28 0.84 5.30
C PHE A 185 18.01 0.96 6.66
N PRO A 186 18.95 0.06 6.99
CA PRO A 186 19.65 0.10 8.27
C PRO A 186 20.45 1.40 8.44
N PRO A 187 20.70 1.84 9.69
CA PRO A 187 21.63 2.94 9.92
C PRO A 187 23.01 2.51 9.43
N VAL A 188 23.65 3.31 8.59
CA VAL A 188 25.05 3.08 8.23
C VAL A 188 25.91 4.14 8.90
N ILE A 189 26.36 3.83 10.10
CA ILE A 189 27.41 4.56 10.81
C ILE A 189 28.44 3.53 11.26
N SER A 190 29.71 3.71 10.90
CA SER A 190 30.79 2.97 11.56
C SER A 190 30.97 3.58 12.95
N THR A 191 30.77 2.80 14.00
CA THR A 191 31.16 3.18 15.35
C THR A 191 32.69 3.28 15.44
N PHE A 192 33.27 4.45 15.14
CA PHE A 192 34.54 4.82 15.75
C PHE A 192 34.27 5.67 16.98
N SER A 193 34.19 4.94 18.09
CA SER A 193 34.27 5.42 19.45
C SER A 193 35.52 6.30 19.63
N PHE A 194 35.38 7.61 19.47
CA PHE A 194 36.24 8.57 20.17
C PHE A 194 35.50 9.06 21.41
N THR A 195 35.29 8.15 22.36
CA THR A 195 35.24 8.57 23.76
C THR A 195 36.54 9.30 24.02
N ARG A 196 36.44 10.58 24.36
CA ARG A 196 37.50 11.32 25.00
C ARG A 196 38.02 10.47 26.15
N ILE A 197 39.15 9.79 25.99
CA ILE A 197 39.93 9.34 27.12
C ILE A 197 40.55 10.61 27.69
N ILE A 198 39.79 11.30 28.53
CA ILE A 198 40.39 12.06 29.61
C ILE A 198 41.09 10.98 30.44
N ALA A 199 42.39 10.85 30.27
CA ALA A 199 43.21 10.14 31.23
C ALA A 199 43.12 10.92 32.55
N ILE A 200 42.13 10.59 33.37
CA ILE A 200 42.13 10.95 34.78
C ILE A 200 43.28 10.16 35.37
N ILE A 201 44.44 10.82 35.50
CA ILE A 201 45.57 10.32 36.26
C ILE A 201 45.12 10.30 37.73
N PHE A 202 44.66 9.15 38.21
CA PHE A 202 44.54 8.89 39.63
C PHE A 202 45.96 8.66 40.17
N ILE A 203 46.59 9.73 40.66
CA ILE A 203 47.75 9.62 41.54
C ILE A 203 47.21 9.21 42.92
N TYR A 204 47.26 7.92 43.23
CA TYR A 204 47.22 7.46 44.61
C TYR A 204 48.59 6.91 44.97
N PHE A 205 49.27 7.63 45.87
CA PHE A 205 50.41 7.17 46.65
C PHE A 205 49.98 5.97 47.50
N SER A 206 50.76 4.89 47.48
CA SER A 206 50.91 4.00 48.63
C SER A 206 52.37 4.00 49.07
N LEU A 207 52.59 4.52 50.28
CA LEU A 207 53.86 4.44 50.99
C LEU A 207 54.19 2.97 51.26
N SER A 208 55.43 2.58 50.97
CA SER A 208 56.07 1.43 51.59
C SER A 208 56.98 1.91 52.73
N CYS A 209 56.62 1.57 53.97
CA CYS A 209 57.52 1.23 55.06
C CYS A 209 56.73 0.45 56.10
#